data_AF-D5EFM4-F1
#
_entry.id   AF-D5EFM4-F1
#
_cell.length_a   1.000
_cell.length_b   1.000
_cell.length_c   1.000
_cell.angle_alpha   90.00
_cell.angle_beta   90.00
_cell.angle_gamma   90.00
#
_symmetry.space_group_name_H-M   'P 1'
#
loop_
_entity.id
_entity.type
_entity.pdbx_description
1 polymer ?
#
loop_
_entity_poly.entity_id
_entity_poly.type
_entity_poly.pdbx_seq_one_letter_code
_entity_poly.pdbx_strand_id
1 'polypeptide(L)'
;MSIMFSEENEKKNDKLLSKALFWARAFTHGTFVDKRMAVVRKEAFDVNDNLMLLLFGDFLGIPNPISYYMLEVLPYFAEDLIAWERRMQNRKFIIAEKAAQYDFD
;
A
#
# COMPACT_ATOMS: atom_id res chain seq x y z
N MET A 1 41.50 38.26 12.66
CA MET A 1 40.89 37.94 11.34
C MET A 1 40.92 36.44 11.04
N SER A 2 42.04 35.73 11.25
CA SER A 2 42.17 34.29 10.95
C SER A 2 41.34 33.35 11.85
N ILE A 3 41.19 33.65 13.15
CA ILE A 3 40.43 32.81 14.10
C ILE A 3 38.91 32.87 13.82
N MET A 4 38.40 34.05 13.47
CA MET A 4 36.98 34.25 13.12
C MET A 4 36.57 33.46 11.86
N PHE A 5 37.47 33.32 10.90
CA PHE A 5 37.23 32.54 9.68
C PHE A 5 37.23 31.02 9.94
N SER A 6 37.93 30.58 10.99
CA SER A 6 37.97 29.18 11.43
C SER A 6 36.64 28.77 12.09
N GLU A 7 36.13 29.58 13.02
CA GLU A 7 34.85 29.31 13.70
C GLU A 7 33.65 29.31 12.74
N GLU A 8 33.68 30.16 11.70
CA GLU A 8 32.60 30.22 10.71
C GLU A 8 32.59 29.00 9.78
N ASN A 9 33.76 28.44 9.46
CA ASN A 9 33.87 27.19 8.71
C ASN A 9 33.39 25.99 9.52
N GLU A 10 33.69 25.95 10.83
CA GLU A 10 33.27 24.86 11.72
C GLU A 10 31.75 24.82 11.89
N LYS A 11 31.12 25.98 12.15
CA LYS A 11 29.64 26.10 12.20
C LYS A 11 28.96 25.74 10.88
N LYS A 12 29.59 26.07 9.75
CA LYS A 12 29.07 25.72 8.43
C LYS A 12 29.14 24.21 8.21
N ASN A 13 30.23 23.57 8.62
CA ASN A 13 30.40 22.11 8.54
C ASN A 13 29.34 21.37 9.36
N ASP A 14 29.08 21.75 10.61
CA ASP A 14 28.05 21.12 11.45
C ASP A 14 26.63 21.26 10.87
N LYS A 15 26.34 22.40 10.26
CA LYS A 15 25.07 22.65 9.57
C LYS A 15 24.94 21.82 8.28
N LEU A 16 26.05 21.49 7.63
CA LEU A 16 26.08 20.61 6.46
C LEU A 16 25.93 19.14 6.88
N LEU A 17 26.63 18.70 7.92
CA LEU A 17 26.55 17.35 8.48
C LEU A 17 25.15 17.02 9.00
N SER A 18 24.52 17.93 9.76
CA SER A 18 23.15 17.75 10.24
C SER A 18 22.12 17.65 9.11
N LYS A 19 22.29 18.45 8.04
CA LYS A 19 21.48 18.32 6.82
C LYS A 19 21.72 16.98 6.13
N ALA A 20 22.98 16.57 5.95
CA ALA A 20 23.30 15.28 5.33
C ALA A 20 22.71 14.10 6.11
N LEU A 21 22.80 14.13 7.45
CA LEU A 21 22.19 13.14 8.33
C LEU A 21 20.66 13.16 8.25
N PHE A 22 20.04 14.34 8.17
CA PHE A 22 18.59 14.45 7.97
C PHE A 22 18.16 13.80 6.64
N TRP A 23 18.86 14.10 5.55
CA TRP A 23 18.60 13.50 4.24
C TRP A 23 18.86 11.99 4.23
N ALA A 24 19.94 11.52 4.85
CA ALA A 24 20.23 10.09 4.96
C ALA A 24 19.14 9.36 5.79
N ARG A 25 18.71 9.95 6.91
CA ARG A 25 17.63 9.40 7.72
C ARG A 25 16.30 9.40 6.95
N ALA A 26 15.96 10.48 6.26
CA ALA A 26 14.75 10.56 5.44
C ALA A 26 14.78 9.52 4.30
N PHE A 27 15.95 9.33 3.68
CA PHE A 27 16.14 8.31 2.65
C PHE A 27 15.93 6.90 3.19
N THR A 28 16.57 6.55 4.30
CA THR A 28 16.35 5.24 4.94
C THR A 28 14.90 5.04 5.36
N HIS A 29 14.26 6.05 5.93
CA HIS A 29 12.85 5.97 6.30
C HIS A 29 11.95 5.77 5.07
N GLY A 30 12.22 6.46 3.96
CA GLY A 30 11.47 6.29 2.70
C GLY A 30 11.59 4.89 2.13
N THR A 31 12.80 4.35 2.04
CA THR A 31 13.05 3.01 1.46
C THR A 31 12.49 1.87 2.30
N PHE A 32 12.53 1.98 3.63
CA PHE A 32 12.00 0.94 4.52
C PHE A 32 10.48 0.98 4.71
N VAL A 33 9.85 2.16 4.64
CA VAL A 33 8.39 2.27 4.80
C VAL A 33 7.64 1.76 3.58
N ASP A 34 8.11 2.06 2.36
CA ASP A 34 7.37 1.76 1.14
C ASP A 34 7.14 0.25 0.94
N LYS A 35 8.17 -0.58 1.21
CA LYS A 35 8.06 -2.05 1.13
C LYS A 35 7.00 -2.61 2.08
N ARG A 36 6.89 -2.07 3.30
CA ARG A 36 5.89 -2.52 4.29
C ARG A 36 4.47 -2.11 3.88
N MET A 37 4.32 -0.94 3.29
CA MET A 37 3.02 -0.43 2.83
C MET A 37 2.45 -1.23 1.67
N ALA A 38 3.30 -1.77 0.78
CA ALA A 38 2.84 -2.64 -0.30
C ALA A 38 2.16 -3.92 0.21
N VAL A 39 2.74 -4.58 1.22
CA VAL A 39 2.17 -5.79 1.84
C VAL A 39 0.84 -5.49 2.52
N VAL A 40 0.79 -4.43 3.33
CA VAL A 40 -0.44 -4.00 4.02
C VAL A 40 -1.55 -3.66 3.02
N ARG A 41 -1.21 -2.97 1.93
CA ARG A 41 -2.17 -2.63 0.87
C ARG A 41 -2.69 -3.89 0.18
N LYS A 42 -1.82 -4.86 -0.11
CA LYS A 42 -2.22 -6.13 -0.70
C LYS A 42 -3.17 -6.90 0.21
N GLU A 43 -2.87 -6.96 1.51
CA GLU A 43 -3.74 -7.61 2.49
C GLU A 43 -5.10 -6.91 2.63
N ALA A 44 -5.12 -5.57 2.59
CA ALA A 44 -6.36 -4.81 2.55
C ALA A 44 -7.19 -5.12 1.28
N PHE A 45 -6.55 -5.28 0.12
CA PHE A 45 -7.24 -5.70 -1.11
C PHE A 45 -7.76 -7.13 -1.02
N ASP A 46 -7.01 -8.09 -0.46
CA ASP A 46 -7.48 -9.47 -0.26
C ASP A 46 -8.75 -9.51 0.59
N VAL A 47 -8.79 -8.74 1.68
CA VAL A 47 -9.95 -8.64 2.57
C VAL A 47 -11.14 -7.99 1.86
N ASN A 48 -10.90 -6.91 1.11
CA ASN A 48 -11.94 -6.24 0.34
C ASN A 48 -12.50 -7.14 -0.77
N ASP A 49 -11.66 -7.89 -1.47
CA ASP A 49 -12.09 -8.80 -2.53
C ASP A 49 -12.98 -9.93 -1.96
N ASN A 50 -12.68 -10.42 -0.75
CA ASN A 50 -13.54 -11.38 -0.03
C ASN A 50 -14.90 -10.77 0.35
N LEU A 51 -14.90 -9.52 0.83
CA LEU A 51 -16.15 -8.80 1.12
C LEU A 51 -16.98 -8.65 -0.16
N MET A 52 -16.38 -8.19 -1.25
CA MET A 52 -17.05 -8.02 -2.54
C MET A 52 -17.65 -9.33 -3.05
N LEU A 53 -16.96 -10.47 -2.87
CA LEU A 53 -17.50 -11.79 -3.21
C LEU A 53 -18.74 -12.16 -2.37
N LEU A 54 -18.76 -11.81 -1.08
CA LEU A 54 -19.91 -12.05 -0.21
C LEU A 54 -21.11 -11.16 -0.58
N LEU A 55 -20.85 -9.89 -0.95
CA LEU A 55 -21.90 -8.93 -1.30
C LEU A 55 -22.47 -9.21 -2.70
N PHE A 56 -21.61 -9.51 -3.67
CA PHE A 56 -21.94 -9.55 -5.10
C PHE A 56 -21.65 -10.89 -5.77
N GLY A 57 -21.58 -11.99 -4.99
CA GLY A 57 -21.43 -13.36 -5.49
C GLY A 57 -22.56 -13.79 -6.45
N ASP A 58 -23.71 -13.13 -6.40
CA ASP A 58 -24.82 -13.32 -7.34
C ASP A 58 -24.44 -13.08 -8.79
N PHE A 59 -23.55 -12.11 -9.06
CA PHE A 59 -23.06 -11.86 -10.41
C PHE A 59 -22.21 -13.00 -10.95
N LEU A 60 -21.68 -13.85 -10.07
CA LEU A 60 -20.95 -15.07 -10.40
C LEU A 60 -21.86 -16.31 -10.42
N GLY A 61 -23.16 -16.16 -10.23
CA GLY A 61 -24.15 -17.24 -10.23
C GLY A 61 -24.28 -17.99 -8.90
N ILE A 62 -23.69 -17.49 -7.81
CA ILE A 62 -23.87 -18.03 -6.47
C ILE A 62 -25.05 -17.31 -5.82
N PRO A 63 -26.20 -17.96 -5.58
CA PRO A 63 -27.36 -17.28 -5.02
C PRO A 63 -27.10 -16.84 -3.57
N ASN A 64 -27.16 -15.54 -3.32
CA ASN A 64 -27.05 -14.90 -2.02
C ASN A 64 -28.45 -14.51 -1.51
N PRO A 65 -28.88 -15.00 -0.33
CA PRO A 65 -30.20 -14.69 0.22
C PRO A 65 -30.37 -13.22 0.63
N ILE A 66 -29.29 -12.43 0.70
CA ILE A 66 -29.29 -11.05 1.21
C ILE A 66 -29.20 -10.01 0.08
N SER A 67 -29.10 -10.44 -1.18
CA SER A 67 -28.80 -9.57 -2.34
C SER A 67 -29.71 -8.36 -2.49
N TYR A 68 -30.98 -8.47 -2.10
CA TYR A 68 -31.91 -7.34 -2.10
C TYR A 68 -31.40 -6.15 -1.28
N TYR A 69 -30.86 -6.42 -0.09
CA TYR A 69 -30.30 -5.39 0.79
C TYR A 69 -28.94 -4.88 0.31
N MET A 70 -28.19 -5.71 -0.44
CA MET A 70 -26.87 -5.31 -0.93
C MET A 70 -26.96 -4.30 -2.09
N LEU A 71 -28.11 -4.23 -2.77
CA LEU A 71 -28.36 -3.22 -3.80
C LEU A 71 -28.35 -1.79 -3.24
N GLU A 72 -28.74 -1.58 -1.98
CA GLU A 72 -28.68 -0.26 -1.33
C GLU A 72 -27.23 0.20 -1.12
N VAL A 73 -26.32 -0.76 -0.98
CA VAL A 73 -24.89 -0.54 -0.74
C VAL A 73 -24.11 -0.42 -2.06
N LEU A 74 -24.65 -0.92 -3.17
CA LEU A 74 -24.04 -0.88 -4.50
C LEU A 74 -23.52 0.50 -4.95
N PRO A 75 -24.22 1.64 -4.76
CA PRO A 75 -23.73 2.94 -5.22
C PRO A 75 -22.42 3.36 -4.56
N TYR A 76 -22.13 2.89 -3.35
CA TYR A 76 -20.88 3.19 -2.64
C TYR A 76 -19.69 2.39 -3.18
N PHE A 77 -19.95 1.26 -3.86
CA PHE A 77 -18.94 0.36 -4.42
C PHE A 77 -18.88 0.40 -5.95
N ALA A 78 -19.71 1.23 -6.59
CA ALA A 78 -19.83 1.33 -8.04
C ALA A 78 -18.49 1.64 -8.73
N GLU A 79 -17.68 2.53 -8.14
CA GLU A 79 -16.38 2.90 -8.68
C GLU A 79 -15.32 1.80 -8.51
N ASP A 80 -15.43 1.00 -7.45
CA ASP A 80 -14.48 -0.08 -7.12
C ASP A 80 -14.73 -1.36 -7.92
N LEU A 81 -15.93 -1.54 -8.48
CA LEU A 81 -16.35 -2.75 -9.20
C LEU A 81 -15.45 -3.09 -10.39
N ILE A 82 -15.11 -2.12 -11.24
CA ILE A 82 -14.27 -2.36 -12.43
C ILE A 82 -12.83 -2.75 -12.01
N ALA A 83 -12.29 -2.07 -11.01
CA ALA A 83 -10.96 -2.38 -10.51
C ALA A 83 -10.92 -3.76 -9.85
N TRP A 84 -11.98 -4.12 -9.11
CA TRP A 84 -12.14 -5.44 -8.50
C TRP A 84 -12.27 -6.55 -9.55
N GLU A 85 -13.12 -6.39 -10.57
CA GLU A 85 -13.29 -7.35 -11.66
C GLU A 85 -11.93 -7.64 -12.33
N ARG A 86 -11.16 -6.59 -12.61
CA ARG A 86 -9.82 -6.75 -13.22
C ARG A 86 -8.83 -7.47 -12.30
N ARG A 87 -8.90 -7.26 -10.98
CA ARG A 87 -8.08 -8.03 -10.01
C ARG A 87 -8.48 -9.50 -9.99
N MET A 88 -9.78 -9.78 -9.97
CA MET A 88 -10.33 -11.14 -10.00
C MET A 88 -9.92 -11.90 -11.26
N GLN A 89 -10.02 -11.27 -12.44
CA GLN A 89 -9.61 -11.87 -13.72
C GLN A 89 -8.12 -12.21 -13.76
N ASN A 90 -7.28 -11.38 -13.14
CA ASN A 90 -5.84 -11.62 -13.08
C ASN A 90 -5.43 -12.69 -12.04
N ARG A 91 -6.35 -13.10 -11.17
CA ARG A 91 -6.08 -14.05 -10.10
C ARG A 91 -6.00 -15.48 -10.67
N LYS A 92 -4.79 -15.97 -10.95
CA LYS A 92 -4.57 -17.31 -11.54
C LYS A 92 -4.43 -18.43 -10.50
N PHE A 93 -3.61 -18.22 -9.48
CA PHE A 93 -3.32 -19.23 -8.44
C PHE A 93 -3.22 -18.59 -7.06
N ILE A 94 -4.06 -19.04 -6.12
CA ILE A 94 -4.09 -18.55 -4.74
C ILE A 94 -2.76 -18.77 -4.03
N ILE A 95 -2.11 -19.91 -4.30
CA ILE A 95 -0.85 -20.31 -3.65
C ILE A 95 0.29 -19.38 -4.08
N ALA A 96 0.37 -19.04 -5.38
CA ALA A 96 1.39 -18.11 -5.90
C ALA A 96 1.19 -16.69 -5.34
N GLU A 97 -0.07 -16.27 -5.18
CA GLU A 97 -0.40 -14.98 -4.59
C GLU A 97 0.00 -14.90 -3.11
N LYS A 98 -0.25 -15.96 -2.34
CA LYS A 98 0.20 -16.06 -0.94
C LYS A 98 1.72 -16.17 -0.82
N ALA A 99 2.40 -16.89 -1.70
CA ALA A 99 3.86 -16.92 -1.72
C ALA A 99 4.47 -15.52 -1.94
N ALA A 100 3.96 -14.78 -2.93
CA ALA A 100 4.37 -13.41 -3.22
C ALA A 100 4.01 -12.40 -2.10
N GLN A 101 3.08 -12.72 -1.19
CA GLN A 101 2.75 -11.87 -0.04
C GLN A 101 3.84 -11.93 1.06
N TYR A 102 4.51 -13.07 1.19
CA TYR A 102 5.53 -13.31 2.20
C TYR A 102 6.96 -13.18 1.69
N ASP A 103 7.14 -12.64 0.47
CA ASP A 103 8.46 -12.39 -0.12
C ASP A 103 9.30 -13.68 -0.24
N PHE A 104 8.63 -14.83 -0.40
CA PHE A 104 9.29 -16.08 -0.77
C PHE A 104 9.59 -16.01 -2.27
N ASP A 105 10.76 -15.47 -2.62
CA ASP A 105 11.38 -15.62 -3.95
C ASP A 105 12.02 -17.02 -4.08
#